data_AF-A0A8C2E2K5-F1
#
_entry.id   AF-A0A8C2E2K5-F1
#
_cell.length_a   1.000
_cell.length_b   1.000
_cell.length_c   1.000
_cell.angle_alpha   90.00
_cell.angle_beta   90.00
_cell.angle_gamma   90.00
#
_symmetry.space_group_name_H-M   'P 1'
#
loop_
_entity.id
_entity.type
_entity.pdbx_description
1 polymer ?
#
loop_
_entity_poly.entity_id
_entity_poly.type
_entity_poly.pdbx_seq_one_letter_code
_entity_poly.pdbx_strand_id
1 'polypeptide(L)'
;MFDLLKCRTGQNRREHHTHFFLDDHLIVRRGQCFNMWVDLCRPFNPSCDKLHLELKLGHIPSIRDGTYVIVPIVEEFKKDCWGAKIIERSQNRIQLCVHSVPTACVGRYQLSVVTHCQGGRFTLPYAPENDIYMLFNPWCKDDCVYLSDEAERAEYVLNDMGRIYYGTKQQIGCKTWNFGQVRAKLSLIYYKSVIANKNYGVLVGNWSHYYGDGIAPTSWCSSSAILKQYYQCGGIPVRYGQSSAFAGVTNTCKSSLLRCLGIPARPVSNFCSAHDTDVYLTTDVYLDEKFQLIDHMNRDPIWNYHVWNEAWMTRPDLPSGFGGWQVVDSTPQLTGQGFFRCGPTSVAAIRSGQVFLKHHVPFLFAEVNNDKVYWQRRCDGTFGVVHIEKDVVGHCISTKAIGSDQRVDITHLYKHPFALNTLNHGAYENDEVWCPSVINPSLKIPSIFNDQVLLRRPLLWKCLTEKFIPMCHGPQKLLASFDCPQLTQVHGFSNIVVKQHC
;
A
#
# COMPACT_ATOMS: atom_id res chain seq x y z
N MET A 1 -33.78 23.58 12.58
CA MET A 1 -33.06 23.20 11.34
C MET A 1 -31.56 23.26 11.63
N PHE A 2 -30.68 22.77 10.76
CA PHE A 2 -29.24 23.05 10.88
C PHE A 2 -28.63 23.31 9.51
N ASP A 3 -27.52 24.05 9.50
CA ASP A 3 -26.73 24.35 8.30
C ASP A 3 -25.28 23.92 8.54
N LEU A 4 -24.81 22.99 7.73
CA LEU A 4 -23.46 22.42 7.79
C LEU A 4 -22.39 23.29 7.14
N LEU A 5 -22.75 24.48 6.64
CA LEU A 5 -21.84 25.35 5.87
C LEU A 5 -21.17 24.56 4.73
N LYS A 6 -21.96 23.70 4.07
CA LYS A 6 -21.50 22.68 3.10
C LYS A 6 -21.12 23.23 1.72
N CYS A 7 -21.20 24.55 1.53
CA CYS A 7 -20.83 25.21 0.28
C CYS A 7 -19.41 24.86 -0.15
N ARG A 8 -19.21 24.52 -1.43
CA ARG A 8 -17.91 24.10 -1.97
C ARG A 8 -16.82 25.15 -1.79
N THR A 9 -17.19 26.43 -1.94
CA THR A 9 -16.31 27.58 -1.73
C THR A 9 -16.37 28.12 -0.30
N GLY A 10 -17.14 27.47 0.59
CA GLY A 10 -17.26 27.82 1.99
C GLY A 10 -16.03 27.44 2.81
N GLN A 11 -16.01 27.95 4.06
CA GLN A 11 -14.89 27.82 4.99
C GLN A 11 -14.50 26.36 5.26
N ASN A 12 -15.45 25.53 5.71
CA ASN A 12 -15.19 24.11 6.03
C ASN A 12 -14.48 23.37 4.89
N ARG A 13 -15.02 23.47 3.67
CA ARG A 13 -14.48 22.76 2.49
C ARG A 13 -13.11 23.27 2.06
N ARG A 14 -12.79 24.55 2.29
CA ARG A 14 -11.47 25.13 2.00
C ARG A 14 -10.45 24.68 3.03
N GLU A 15 -10.77 24.81 4.32
CA GLU A 15 -9.88 24.46 5.44
C GLU A 15 -9.60 22.96 5.51
N HIS A 16 -10.55 22.12 5.13
CA HIS A 16 -10.34 20.66 5.05
C HIS A 16 -9.69 20.21 3.72
N HIS A 17 -9.38 21.11 2.80
CA HIS A 17 -8.86 20.77 1.48
C HIS A 17 -9.75 19.74 0.76
N THR A 18 -11.04 20.04 0.66
CA THR A 18 -12.09 19.21 0.01
C THR A 18 -12.98 20.02 -0.96
N HIS A 19 -12.70 21.32 -1.15
CA HIS A 19 -13.44 22.24 -2.02
C HIS A 19 -13.58 21.76 -3.48
N PHE A 20 -12.59 21.02 -3.98
CA PHE A 20 -12.54 20.54 -5.35
C PHE A 20 -13.59 19.48 -5.70
N PHE A 21 -13.99 18.61 -4.76
CA PHE A 21 -14.97 17.56 -5.01
C PHE A 21 -16.29 18.11 -5.58
N LEU A 22 -16.92 17.41 -6.51
CA LEU A 22 -18.17 17.86 -7.16
C LEU A 22 -19.44 17.53 -6.35
N ASP A 23 -19.28 17.00 -5.13
CA ASP A 23 -20.40 16.62 -4.27
C ASP A 23 -20.97 17.83 -3.51
N ASP A 24 -22.29 17.84 -3.29
CA ASP A 24 -23.03 18.89 -2.59
C ASP A 24 -23.08 18.65 -1.07
N HIS A 25 -22.72 17.45 -0.62
CA HIS A 25 -22.62 17.13 0.80
C HIS A 25 -21.38 17.79 1.44
N LEU A 26 -21.39 17.89 2.77
CA LEU A 26 -20.21 18.30 3.53
C LEU A 26 -19.17 17.19 3.46
N ILE A 27 -17.95 17.53 3.06
CA ILE A 27 -16.80 16.61 3.03
C ILE A 27 -15.71 17.19 3.93
N VAL A 28 -15.35 16.45 4.98
CA VAL A 28 -14.37 16.85 5.98
C VAL A 28 -13.33 15.75 6.17
N ARG A 29 -12.22 16.09 6.81
CA ARG A 29 -11.15 15.17 7.17
C ARG A 29 -11.13 14.99 8.68
N ARG A 30 -10.96 13.75 9.15
CA ARG A 30 -10.92 13.42 10.58
C ARG A 30 -9.78 14.15 11.33
N GLY A 31 -9.88 14.31 12.64
CA GLY A 31 -8.84 14.99 13.43
C GLY A 31 -8.79 16.51 13.24
N GLN A 32 -9.73 17.10 12.50
CA GLN A 32 -9.84 18.55 12.28
C GLN A 32 -11.29 18.99 12.55
N CYS A 33 -11.45 20.20 13.08
CA CYS A 33 -12.77 20.74 13.41
C CYS A 33 -13.48 21.33 12.18
N PHE A 34 -14.80 21.22 12.17
CA PHE A 34 -15.67 21.92 11.21
C PHE A 34 -16.79 22.66 11.94
N ASN A 35 -17.34 23.70 11.30
CA ASN A 35 -18.37 24.54 11.89
C ASN A 35 -19.76 24.21 11.34
N MET A 36 -20.80 24.33 12.17
CA MET A 36 -22.20 24.22 11.74
C MET A 36 -23.10 25.13 12.56
N TRP A 37 -24.23 25.53 11.99
CA TRP A 37 -25.28 26.29 12.66
C TRP A 37 -26.45 25.38 13.02
N VAL A 38 -27.03 25.58 14.20
CA VAL A 38 -28.26 24.90 14.62
C VAL A 38 -29.30 25.97 14.97
N ASP A 39 -30.44 25.91 14.30
CA ASP A 39 -31.60 26.77 14.53
C ASP A 39 -32.59 26.04 15.45
N LEU A 40 -32.80 26.60 16.63
CA LEU A 40 -33.69 26.10 17.68
C LEU A 40 -35.03 26.84 17.65
N CYS A 41 -36.07 26.26 18.25
CA CYS A 41 -37.38 26.89 18.38
C CYS A 41 -37.43 28.02 19.42
N ARG A 42 -36.43 28.05 20.33
CA ARG A 42 -36.26 29.05 21.39
C ARG A 42 -34.77 29.20 21.75
N PRO A 43 -34.38 30.23 22.50
CA PRO A 43 -33.00 30.39 22.94
C PRO A 43 -32.52 29.18 23.75
N PHE A 44 -31.26 28.77 23.52
CA PHE A 44 -30.63 27.66 24.21
C PHE A 44 -30.30 28.06 25.66
N ASN A 45 -30.81 27.30 26.64
CA ASN A 45 -30.49 27.50 28.05
C ASN A 45 -29.57 26.36 28.55
N PRO A 46 -28.27 26.62 28.76
CA PRO A 46 -27.31 25.59 29.17
C PRO A 46 -27.62 24.90 30.50
N SER A 47 -28.42 25.55 31.37
CA SER A 47 -28.73 25.04 32.71
C SER A 47 -29.77 23.91 32.69
N CYS A 48 -30.64 23.87 31.68
CA CYS A 48 -31.74 22.91 31.59
C CYS A 48 -31.82 22.15 30.26
N ASP A 49 -31.22 22.68 29.19
CA ASP A 49 -31.22 22.06 27.88
C ASP A 49 -29.95 21.24 27.67
N LYS A 50 -30.13 20.00 27.21
CA LYS A 50 -29.03 19.18 26.71
C LYS A 50 -29.12 19.09 25.19
N LEU A 51 -27.99 19.20 24.54
CA LEU A 51 -27.82 19.07 23.10
C LEU A 51 -26.65 18.12 22.86
N HIS A 52 -26.79 17.20 21.91
CA HIS A 52 -25.69 16.39 21.40
C HIS A 52 -25.94 16.04 19.94
N LEU A 53 -24.88 15.67 19.23
CA LEU A 53 -24.99 15.16 17.87
C LEU A 53 -24.85 13.63 17.89
N GLU A 54 -25.56 12.96 16.99
CA GLU A 54 -25.43 11.54 16.74
C GLU A 54 -24.94 11.34 15.31
N LEU A 55 -23.83 10.63 15.15
CA LEU A 55 -23.23 10.28 13.86
C LEU A 55 -23.30 8.75 13.69
N LYS A 56 -23.98 8.27 12.65
CA LYS A 56 -24.17 6.84 12.36
C LYS A 56 -23.56 6.47 11.02
N LEU A 57 -22.76 5.40 11.00
CA LEU A 57 -22.08 4.88 9.82
C LEU A 57 -22.58 3.45 9.52
N GLY A 58 -22.97 3.21 8.26
CA GLY A 58 -23.42 1.89 7.81
C GLY A 58 -24.84 1.51 8.23
N HIS A 59 -25.25 0.28 7.91
CA HIS A 59 -26.62 -0.20 8.17
C HIS A 59 -26.86 -0.61 9.63
N ILE A 60 -25.82 -1.05 10.34
CA ILE A 60 -25.89 -1.51 11.73
C ILE A 60 -24.83 -0.75 12.54
N PRO A 61 -25.14 0.49 12.98
CA PRO A 61 -24.19 1.32 13.70
C PRO A 61 -24.04 0.85 15.16
N SER A 62 -22.81 0.85 15.66
CA SER A 62 -22.40 0.27 16.96
C SER A 62 -21.40 1.18 17.65
N ILE A 63 -21.59 1.44 18.95
CA ILE A 63 -20.69 2.27 19.75
C ILE A 63 -19.32 1.58 19.89
N ARG A 64 -19.34 0.26 20.14
CA ARG A 64 -18.12 -0.54 20.33
C ARG A 64 -17.22 -0.50 19.10
N ASP A 65 -17.82 -0.53 17.92
CA ASP A 65 -17.10 -0.61 16.65
C ASP A 65 -16.79 0.80 16.08
N GLY A 66 -17.14 1.87 16.81
CA GLY A 66 -16.91 3.27 16.40
C GLY A 66 -17.81 3.77 15.27
N THR A 67 -18.82 2.98 14.87
CA THR A 67 -19.75 3.31 13.77
C THR A 67 -21.00 4.04 14.26
N TYR A 68 -21.25 4.07 15.57
CA TYR A 68 -22.21 4.97 16.21
C TYR A 68 -21.48 5.89 17.19
N VAL A 69 -21.45 7.19 16.91
CA VAL A 69 -20.74 8.18 17.71
C VAL A 69 -21.73 9.20 18.26
N ILE A 70 -21.67 9.43 19.56
CA ILE A 70 -22.36 10.52 20.24
C ILE A 70 -21.36 11.63 20.47
N VAL A 71 -21.63 12.82 19.95
CA VAL A 71 -20.78 14.00 20.08
C VAL A 71 -21.41 14.93 21.13
N PRO A 72 -20.89 14.95 22.37
CA PRO A 72 -21.41 15.80 23.43
C PRO A 72 -20.99 17.25 23.23
N ILE A 73 -21.77 18.17 23.81
CA ILE A 73 -21.37 19.57 23.93
C ILE A 73 -20.38 19.72 25.09
N VAL A 74 -19.22 20.32 24.82
CA VAL A 74 -18.09 20.44 25.77
C VAL A 74 -17.58 21.89 25.81
N GLU A 75 -17.01 22.29 26.94
CA GLU A 75 -16.35 23.60 27.11
C GLU A 75 -14.95 23.61 26.45
N GLU A 76 -14.24 22.50 26.57
CA GLU A 76 -12.91 22.28 26.01
C GLU A 76 -12.81 20.91 25.33
N PHE A 77 -12.05 20.84 24.25
CA PHE A 77 -11.77 19.59 23.56
C PHE A 77 -10.73 18.79 24.34
N LYS A 78 -11.07 17.54 24.64
CA LYS A 78 -10.15 16.58 25.25
C LYS A 78 -9.48 15.76 24.15
N LYS A 79 -8.22 15.37 24.38
CA LYS A 79 -7.49 14.48 23.47
C LYS A 79 -8.26 13.16 23.29
N ASP A 80 -8.27 12.64 22.07
CA ASP A 80 -8.88 11.36 21.70
C ASP A 80 -10.40 11.25 22.00
N CYS A 81 -11.08 12.39 22.15
CA CYS A 81 -12.52 12.46 22.38
C CYS A 81 -13.23 13.24 21.30
N TRP A 82 -14.40 12.76 20.86
CA TRP A 82 -15.34 13.58 20.09
C TRP A 82 -15.93 14.67 20.97
N GLY A 83 -16.17 15.85 20.40
CA GLY A 83 -16.83 16.93 21.13
C GLY A 83 -17.30 18.03 20.21
N ALA A 84 -18.30 18.78 20.66
CA ALA A 84 -18.78 19.98 19.98
C ALA A 84 -18.77 21.16 20.96
N LYS A 85 -18.25 22.31 20.53
CA LYS A 85 -18.19 23.54 21.35
C LYS A 85 -19.10 24.60 20.76
N ILE A 86 -19.86 25.28 21.62
CA ILE A 86 -20.65 26.44 21.18
C ILE A 86 -19.71 27.64 21.03
N ILE A 87 -19.56 28.16 19.81
CA ILE A 87 -18.68 29.30 19.50
C ILE A 87 -19.46 30.62 19.58
N GLU A 88 -20.68 30.61 19.04
CA GLU A 88 -21.52 31.79 18.94
C GLU A 88 -22.96 31.45 19.33
N ARG A 89 -23.65 32.39 19.96
CA ARG A 89 -25.06 32.29 20.32
C ARG A 89 -25.77 33.58 19.88
N SER A 90 -26.73 33.43 18.98
CA SER A 90 -27.48 34.53 18.38
C SER A 90 -28.97 34.21 18.50
N GLN A 91 -29.58 34.67 19.60
CA GLN A 91 -30.99 34.42 19.96
C GLN A 91 -31.36 32.92 19.93
N ASN A 92 -32.01 32.47 18.86
CA ASN A 92 -32.48 31.10 18.65
C ASN A 92 -31.48 30.24 17.86
N ARG A 93 -30.35 30.80 17.44
CA ARG A 93 -29.37 30.15 16.58
C ARG A 93 -28.05 30.00 17.34
N ILE A 94 -27.44 28.83 17.25
CA ILE A 94 -26.14 28.54 17.87
C ILE A 94 -25.15 28.03 16.83
N GLN A 95 -23.90 28.48 16.90
CA GLN A 95 -22.81 27.97 16.09
C GLN A 95 -22.03 26.93 16.89
N LEU A 96 -21.83 25.76 16.30
CA LEU A 96 -21.06 24.67 16.87
C LEU A 96 -19.74 24.50 16.10
N CYS A 97 -18.63 24.39 16.83
CA CYS A 97 -17.37 23.83 16.35
C CYS A 97 -17.37 22.34 16.70
N VAL A 98 -17.36 21.45 15.72
CA VAL A 98 -17.40 20.01 15.93
C VAL A 98 -16.00 19.43 15.69
N HIS A 99 -15.42 18.82 16.72
CA HIS A 99 -14.14 18.13 16.66
C HIS A 99 -14.34 16.62 16.48
N SER A 100 -13.63 16.05 15.51
CA SER A 100 -13.55 14.61 15.27
C SER A 100 -12.19 14.08 15.71
N VAL A 101 -12.17 12.86 16.28
CA VAL A 101 -10.91 12.20 16.64
C VAL A 101 -10.14 11.78 15.37
N PRO A 102 -8.79 11.79 15.39
CA PRO A 102 -7.97 11.42 14.24
C PRO A 102 -8.07 9.94 13.86
N THR A 103 -8.62 9.10 14.74
CA THR A 103 -8.84 7.66 14.53
C THR A 103 -10.24 7.31 14.02
N ALA A 104 -11.10 8.32 13.78
CA ALA A 104 -12.47 8.12 13.33
C ALA A 104 -12.55 7.26 12.05
N CYS A 105 -13.60 6.45 11.95
CA CYS A 105 -13.86 5.68 10.74
C CYS A 105 -14.10 6.63 9.54
N VAL A 106 -13.61 6.24 8.37
CA VAL A 106 -13.78 6.98 7.12
C VAL A 106 -15.04 6.46 6.43
N GLY A 107 -15.94 7.35 6.03
CA GLY A 107 -17.25 6.94 5.60
C GLY A 107 -18.25 8.06 5.34
N ARG A 108 -19.45 7.67 4.89
CA ARG A 108 -20.64 8.52 4.85
C ARG A 108 -21.42 8.37 6.16
N TYR A 109 -21.43 9.42 6.95
CA TYR A 109 -22.12 9.49 8.24
C TYR A 109 -23.49 10.15 8.09
N GLN A 110 -24.49 9.51 8.69
CA GLN A 110 -25.79 10.11 8.94
C GLN A 110 -25.69 10.98 10.20
N LEU A 111 -25.99 12.26 10.06
CA LEU A 111 -26.03 13.20 11.18
C LEU A 111 -27.46 13.34 11.72
N SER A 112 -27.59 13.30 13.03
CA SER A 112 -28.83 13.66 13.74
C SER A 112 -28.51 14.64 14.87
N VAL A 113 -29.32 15.68 15.00
CA VAL A 113 -29.23 16.64 16.12
C VAL A 113 -30.27 16.23 17.15
N VAL A 114 -29.82 15.97 18.37
CA VAL A 114 -30.68 15.55 19.48
C VAL A 114 -30.69 16.63 20.54
N THR A 115 -31.89 17.01 20.94
CA THR A 115 -32.14 17.96 22.03
C THR A 115 -32.96 17.27 23.12
N HIS A 116 -32.68 17.60 24.36
CA HIS A 116 -33.45 17.15 25.50
C HIS A 116 -33.77 18.37 26.37
N CYS A 117 -35.07 18.62 26.54
CA CYS A 117 -35.59 19.68 27.38
C CYS A 117 -36.63 19.11 28.37
N GLN A 118 -37.22 19.96 29.21
CA GLN A 118 -38.27 19.53 30.15
C GLN A 118 -39.47 18.88 29.45
N GLY A 119 -39.74 19.24 28.18
CA GLY A 119 -40.78 18.65 27.35
C GLY A 119 -40.43 17.29 26.71
N GLY A 120 -39.24 16.75 27.01
CA GLY A 120 -38.78 15.45 26.52
C GLY A 120 -37.64 15.53 25.49
N ARG A 121 -37.33 14.38 24.90
CA ARG A 121 -36.30 14.23 23.87
C ARG A 121 -36.88 14.52 22.49
N PHE A 122 -36.24 15.42 21.75
CA PHE A 122 -36.53 15.66 20.35
C PHE A 122 -35.31 15.34 19.49
N THR A 123 -35.51 14.58 18.42
CA THR A 123 -34.49 14.26 17.41
C THR A 123 -34.97 14.81 16.08
N LEU A 124 -34.14 15.61 15.41
CA LEU A 124 -34.51 16.12 14.10
C LEU A 124 -34.69 14.95 13.11
N PRO A 125 -35.72 14.96 12.25
CA PRO A 125 -35.89 13.94 11.22
C PRO A 125 -34.64 13.81 10.35
N TYR A 126 -34.32 12.57 9.98
CA TYR A 126 -33.20 12.28 9.10
C TYR A 126 -33.45 12.81 7.69
N ALA A 127 -32.42 13.45 7.14
CA ALA A 127 -32.42 14.12 5.85
C ALA A 127 -31.13 13.72 5.11
N PRO A 128 -31.19 12.89 4.05
CA PRO A 128 -30.00 12.37 3.36
C PRO A 128 -29.05 13.45 2.83
N GLU A 129 -29.59 14.61 2.44
CA GLU A 129 -28.82 15.76 1.97
C GLU A 129 -27.88 16.37 3.02
N ASN A 130 -28.04 15.98 4.28
CA ASN A 130 -27.24 16.43 5.42
C ASN A 130 -26.24 15.37 5.91
N ASP A 131 -26.04 14.32 5.14
CA ASP A 131 -24.95 13.37 5.39
C ASP A 131 -23.58 14.05 5.28
N ILE A 132 -22.64 13.57 6.08
CA ILE A 132 -21.27 14.06 6.12
C ILE A 132 -20.34 12.97 5.62
N TYR A 133 -19.48 13.29 4.66
CA TYR A 133 -18.37 12.41 4.27
C TYR A 133 -17.14 12.75 5.10
N MET A 134 -16.64 11.74 5.82
CA MET A 134 -15.41 11.84 6.60
C MET A 134 -14.29 11.09 5.87
N LEU A 135 -13.16 11.76 5.66
CA LEU A 135 -11.97 11.26 4.96
C LEU A 135 -10.76 11.19 5.90
N PHE A 136 -9.70 10.50 5.47
CA PHE A 136 -8.38 10.54 6.10
C PHE A 136 -7.77 11.94 6.01
N ASN A 137 -6.89 12.26 6.97
CA ASN A 137 -6.32 13.59 7.10
C ASN A 137 -4.78 13.63 7.07
N PRO A 138 -4.17 13.77 5.88
CA PRO A 138 -2.73 14.00 5.71
C PRO A 138 -2.18 15.26 6.38
N TRP A 139 -3.05 16.21 6.77
CA TRP A 139 -2.66 17.46 7.43
C TRP A 139 -2.67 17.35 8.95
N CYS A 140 -3.29 16.32 9.52
CA CYS A 140 -3.38 16.11 10.96
C CYS A 140 -2.20 15.24 11.44
N LYS A 141 -1.38 15.77 12.36
CA LYS A 141 -0.19 15.08 12.90
C LYS A 141 -0.49 13.76 13.60
N ASP A 142 -1.69 13.67 14.19
CA ASP A 142 -2.14 12.48 14.92
C ASP A 142 -2.83 11.44 14.03
N ASP A 143 -3.04 11.75 12.74
CA ASP A 143 -3.59 10.79 11.78
C ASP A 143 -2.49 9.84 11.27
N CYS A 144 -2.82 8.56 11.12
CA CYS A 144 -1.91 7.54 10.62
C CYS A 144 -1.39 7.80 9.20
N VAL A 145 -1.99 8.72 8.44
CA VAL A 145 -1.54 9.12 7.09
C VAL A 145 -0.89 10.50 7.04
N TYR A 146 -0.50 11.06 8.18
CA TYR A 146 0.15 12.37 8.25
C TYR A 146 1.38 12.46 7.34
N LEU A 147 1.44 13.53 6.56
CA LEU A 147 2.55 13.83 5.67
C LEU A 147 3.01 15.26 5.93
N SER A 148 4.24 15.42 6.43
CA SER A 148 4.72 16.72 6.93
C SER A 148 4.96 17.74 5.83
N ASP A 149 5.43 17.29 4.66
CA ASP A 149 5.76 18.15 3.54
C ASP A 149 4.50 18.58 2.77
N GLU A 150 4.39 19.88 2.46
CA GLU A 150 3.25 20.44 1.73
C GLU A 150 3.27 20.10 0.23
N ALA A 151 4.44 20.10 -0.40
CA ALA A 151 4.59 19.75 -1.80
C ALA A 151 4.28 18.26 -2.03
N GLU A 152 4.67 17.39 -1.09
CA GLU A 152 4.28 15.98 -1.13
C GLU A 152 2.76 15.80 -0.96
N ARG A 153 2.11 16.56 -0.07
CA ARG A 153 0.64 16.52 0.08
C ARG A 153 -0.05 16.99 -1.20
N ALA A 154 0.46 18.05 -1.82
CA ALA A 154 -0.06 18.54 -3.09
C ALA A 154 0.07 17.46 -4.20
N GLU A 155 1.22 16.81 -4.32
CA GLU A 155 1.48 15.81 -5.36
C GLU A 155 0.74 14.47 -5.11
N TYR A 156 0.77 13.99 -3.87
CA TYR A 156 0.33 12.63 -3.54
C TYR A 156 -1.11 12.54 -3.06
N VAL A 157 -1.81 13.68 -2.87
CA VAL A 157 -3.22 13.73 -2.49
C VAL A 157 -4.03 14.55 -3.48
N LEU A 158 -3.61 15.79 -3.75
CA LEU A 158 -4.43 16.76 -4.49
C LEU A 158 -4.28 16.67 -6.02
N ASN A 159 -3.10 16.35 -6.53
CA ASN A 159 -2.81 16.29 -7.96
C ASN A 159 -3.56 15.12 -8.63
N ASP A 160 -4.43 15.40 -9.60
CA ASP A 160 -5.16 14.41 -10.40
C ASP A 160 -4.45 13.98 -11.68
N MET A 161 -3.29 14.54 -11.97
CA MET A 161 -2.50 14.19 -13.14
C MET A 161 -1.19 13.54 -12.71
N GLY A 162 -0.93 12.36 -13.26
CA GLY A 162 0.26 11.58 -12.97
C GLY A 162 0.99 11.11 -14.21
N ARG A 163 2.11 10.41 -13.98
CA ARG A 163 2.91 9.74 -14.99
C ARG A 163 3.05 8.27 -14.60
N ILE A 164 2.93 7.38 -15.59
CA ILE A 164 3.22 5.95 -15.45
C ILE A 164 4.38 5.64 -16.40
N TYR A 165 5.42 5.01 -15.88
CA TYR A 165 6.60 4.62 -16.66
C TYR A 165 6.44 3.19 -17.18
N TYR A 166 6.83 2.97 -18.44
CA TYR A 166 6.70 1.68 -19.13
C TYR A 166 7.86 1.49 -20.10
N GLY A 167 7.94 0.33 -20.76
CA GLY A 167 8.97 0.03 -21.75
C GLY A 167 9.98 -0.97 -21.22
N THR A 168 11.27 -0.72 -21.44
CA THR A 168 12.37 -1.56 -20.96
C THR A 168 13.34 -0.75 -20.11
N LYS A 169 14.25 -1.41 -19.39
CA LYS A 169 15.28 -0.70 -18.60
C LYS A 169 16.17 0.21 -19.45
N GLN A 170 16.37 -0.12 -20.73
CA GLN A 170 17.17 0.68 -21.67
C GLN A 170 16.37 1.82 -22.31
N GLN A 171 15.06 1.64 -22.48
CA GLN A 171 14.19 2.61 -23.12
C GLN A 171 12.92 2.80 -22.29
N ILE A 172 13.03 3.69 -21.30
CA ILE A 172 11.93 4.04 -20.41
C ILE A 172 11.03 5.08 -21.09
N GLY A 173 9.82 4.66 -21.43
CA GLY A 173 8.73 5.53 -21.87
C GLY A 173 7.92 6.05 -20.68
N CYS A 174 7.13 7.09 -20.91
CA CYS A 174 6.18 7.60 -19.92
C CYS A 174 4.82 7.89 -20.57
N LYS A 175 3.75 7.65 -19.81
CA LYS A 175 2.38 7.97 -20.22
C LYS A 175 1.75 8.89 -19.19
N THR A 176 1.16 9.99 -19.66
CA THR A 176 0.32 10.85 -18.81
C THR A 176 -0.96 10.10 -18.44
N TRP A 177 -1.31 10.16 -17.16
CA TRP A 177 -2.49 9.49 -16.63
C TRP A 177 -3.36 10.44 -15.82
N ASN A 178 -4.65 10.48 -16.12
CA ASN A 178 -5.63 11.25 -15.36
C ASN A 178 -6.31 10.36 -14.30
N PHE A 179 -5.96 10.58 -13.03
CA PHE A 179 -6.55 9.91 -11.85
C PHE A 179 -7.99 10.37 -11.58
N GLY A 180 -8.28 11.66 -11.78
CA GLY A 180 -9.61 12.25 -11.75
C GLY A 180 -10.29 12.34 -10.38
N GLN A 181 -9.56 12.22 -9.27
CA GLN A 181 -10.14 12.21 -7.92
C GLN A 181 -10.78 13.56 -7.53
N VAL A 182 -10.22 14.68 -7.97
CA VAL A 182 -10.73 16.04 -7.67
C VAL A 182 -12.07 16.34 -8.34
N ARG A 183 -12.47 15.56 -9.36
CA ARG A 183 -13.76 15.74 -10.08
C ARG A 183 -14.71 14.55 -9.94
N ALA A 184 -14.43 13.64 -9.01
CA ALA A 184 -15.31 12.52 -8.71
C ALA A 184 -16.44 12.94 -7.76
N LYS A 185 -17.62 12.32 -7.91
CA LYS A 185 -18.64 12.30 -6.86
C LYS A 185 -18.32 11.15 -5.90
N LEU A 186 -18.26 11.42 -4.60
CA LEU A 186 -17.91 10.40 -3.60
C LEU A 186 -18.92 9.26 -3.54
N SER A 187 -20.18 9.55 -3.87
CA SER A 187 -21.23 8.53 -4.01
C SER A 187 -20.89 7.44 -5.02
N LEU A 188 -20.13 7.75 -6.09
CA LEU A 188 -19.68 6.76 -7.09
C LEU A 188 -18.58 5.84 -6.54
N ILE A 189 -17.83 6.31 -5.55
CA ILE A 189 -16.65 5.65 -4.99
C ILE A 189 -17.05 4.70 -3.85
N TYR A 190 -18.01 5.10 -3.01
CA TYR A 190 -18.46 4.30 -1.87
C TYR A 190 -19.36 3.11 -2.23
N TYR A 191 -19.98 3.09 -3.42
CA TYR A 191 -21.09 2.16 -3.68
C TYR A 191 -20.66 0.70 -3.89
N LYS A 192 -19.44 0.40 -4.36
CA LYS A 192 -18.97 -0.99 -4.57
C LYS A 192 -17.45 -1.07 -4.44
N SER A 193 -16.97 -1.74 -3.39
CA SER A 193 -15.57 -2.02 -3.10
C SER A 193 -14.83 -2.49 -4.36
N VAL A 194 -13.93 -1.65 -4.86
CA VAL A 194 -13.20 -1.83 -6.12
C VAL A 194 -12.22 -2.97 -5.98
N ILE A 195 -12.62 -4.16 -6.41
CA ILE A 195 -11.75 -5.33 -6.40
C ILE A 195 -12.07 -6.23 -7.59
N ALA A 196 -11.10 -6.38 -8.50
CA ALA A 196 -11.00 -7.46 -9.47
C ALA A 196 -11.23 -8.83 -8.81
N ASN A 197 -12.48 -9.28 -8.82
CA ASN A 197 -12.86 -10.68 -8.75
C ASN A 197 -13.44 -11.02 -10.12
N LYS A 198 -13.25 -12.25 -10.63
CA LYS A 198 -13.75 -12.70 -11.94
C LYS A 198 -15.24 -12.35 -12.16
N ASN A 199 -16.00 -12.15 -11.07
CA ASN A 199 -17.42 -11.85 -11.10
C ASN A 199 -17.84 -10.49 -10.48
N TYR A 200 -16.96 -9.72 -9.81
CA TYR A 200 -17.35 -8.51 -9.04
C TYR A 200 -16.38 -7.31 -9.12
N GLY A 201 -15.42 -7.33 -10.05
CA GLY A 201 -14.43 -6.26 -10.19
C GLY A 201 -14.76 -5.12 -11.12
N VAL A 202 -13.97 -4.05 -11.05
CA VAL A 202 -14.09 -2.91 -11.97
C VAL A 202 -13.58 -3.23 -13.36
N LEU A 203 -12.60 -4.13 -13.49
CA LEU A 203 -11.92 -4.41 -14.76
C LEU A 203 -11.64 -5.91 -14.96
N VAL A 204 -11.74 -6.36 -16.20
CA VAL A 204 -11.42 -7.73 -16.65
C VAL A 204 -10.06 -7.77 -17.34
N GLY A 205 -9.28 -8.79 -17.01
CA GLY A 205 -7.93 -8.97 -17.56
C GLY A 205 -7.90 -9.79 -18.82
N ASN A 206 -7.07 -9.36 -19.76
CA ASN A 206 -6.85 -10.11 -20.99
C ASN A 206 -5.42 -9.89 -21.52
N TRP A 207 -4.66 -10.97 -21.60
CA TRP A 207 -3.29 -11.02 -22.15
C TRP A 207 -3.20 -11.74 -23.50
N SER A 208 -4.33 -12.10 -24.11
CA SER A 208 -4.38 -12.86 -25.36
C SER A 208 -4.06 -12.03 -26.62
N HIS A 209 -3.86 -10.71 -26.50
CA HIS A 209 -3.70 -9.76 -27.61
C HIS A 209 -4.94 -9.59 -28.53
N TYR A 210 -6.07 -10.22 -28.21
CA TYR A 210 -7.35 -10.05 -28.91
C TYR A 210 -8.36 -9.29 -28.04
N TYR A 211 -8.80 -8.11 -28.50
CA TYR A 211 -9.66 -7.20 -27.73
C TYR A 211 -10.95 -6.78 -28.45
N GLY A 212 -11.43 -7.56 -29.43
CA GLY A 212 -12.52 -7.15 -30.32
C GLY A 212 -13.86 -6.80 -29.62
N ASP A 213 -14.10 -7.34 -28.43
CA ASP A 213 -15.30 -7.09 -27.62
C ASP A 213 -15.07 -6.10 -26.47
N GLY A 214 -13.95 -5.37 -26.46
CA GLY A 214 -13.62 -4.41 -25.41
C GLY A 214 -12.64 -3.32 -25.86
N ILE A 215 -12.15 -2.53 -24.90
CA ILE A 215 -11.13 -1.51 -25.16
C ILE A 215 -9.75 -2.13 -24.91
N ALA A 216 -8.84 -1.92 -25.86
CA ALA A 216 -7.46 -2.38 -25.73
C ALA A 216 -6.80 -1.75 -24.49
N PRO A 217 -6.13 -2.54 -23.64
CA PRO A 217 -5.48 -2.08 -22.41
C PRO A 217 -4.58 -0.85 -22.61
N THR A 218 -3.83 -0.80 -23.71
CA THR A 218 -2.92 0.29 -24.05
C THR A 218 -3.61 1.60 -24.40
N SER A 219 -4.92 1.58 -24.73
CA SER A 219 -5.69 2.78 -25.10
C SER A 219 -6.14 3.59 -23.89
N TRP A 220 -6.16 3.01 -22.69
CA TRP A 220 -6.60 3.73 -21.49
C TRP A 220 -5.62 4.83 -21.07
N CYS A 221 -6.14 6.02 -20.78
CA CYS A 221 -5.37 7.16 -20.25
C CYS A 221 -6.01 7.83 -19.02
N SER A 222 -7.16 7.33 -18.55
CA SER A 222 -7.86 7.89 -17.40
C SER A 222 -8.64 6.85 -16.60
N SER A 223 -8.48 6.91 -15.27
CA SER A 223 -9.27 6.11 -14.32
C SER A 223 -10.71 6.58 -14.25
N SER A 224 -10.93 7.89 -14.40
CA SER A 224 -12.27 8.49 -14.34
C SER A 224 -13.18 7.95 -15.44
N ALA A 225 -12.64 7.69 -16.64
CA ALA A 225 -13.39 7.10 -17.74
C ALA A 225 -13.84 5.67 -17.40
N ILE A 226 -12.94 4.89 -16.79
CA ILE A 226 -13.16 3.48 -16.45
C ILE A 226 -14.19 3.35 -15.32
N LEU A 227 -14.08 4.18 -14.27
CA LEU A 227 -15.04 4.20 -13.16
C LEU A 227 -16.42 4.70 -13.61
N LYS A 228 -16.48 5.69 -14.49
CA LYS A 228 -17.75 6.16 -15.08
C LYS A 228 -18.41 5.06 -15.88
N GLN A 229 -17.66 4.34 -16.73
CA GLN A 229 -18.19 3.24 -17.51
C GLN A 229 -18.70 2.11 -16.60
N TYR A 230 -17.92 1.74 -15.58
CA TYR A 230 -18.33 0.74 -14.59
C TYR A 230 -19.67 1.10 -13.93
N TYR A 231 -19.83 2.36 -13.51
CA TYR A 231 -21.07 2.85 -12.91
C TYR A 231 -22.24 2.87 -13.90
N GLN A 232 -22.02 3.38 -15.12
CA GLN A 232 -23.03 3.44 -16.18
C GLN A 232 -23.53 2.04 -16.57
N CYS A 233 -22.66 1.03 -16.49
CA CYS A 233 -23.01 -0.37 -16.74
C CYS A 233 -23.57 -1.09 -15.50
N GLY A 234 -24.03 -0.37 -14.45
CA GLY A 234 -24.66 -0.99 -13.27
C GLY A 234 -23.69 -1.76 -12.36
N GLY A 235 -22.38 -1.61 -12.55
CA GLY A 235 -21.33 -2.37 -11.86
C GLY A 235 -20.90 -3.64 -12.58
N ILE A 236 -21.14 -3.74 -13.89
CA ILE A 236 -20.54 -4.78 -14.74
C ILE A 236 -19.05 -4.44 -14.97
N PRO A 237 -18.12 -5.41 -14.78
CA PRO A 237 -16.69 -5.21 -15.02
C PRO A 237 -16.37 -4.69 -16.44
N VAL A 238 -15.52 -3.68 -16.53
CA VAL A 238 -15.08 -3.05 -17.79
C VAL A 238 -14.00 -3.91 -18.48
N ARG A 239 -14.11 -4.12 -19.79
CA ARG A 239 -13.15 -4.89 -20.60
C ARG A 239 -12.27 -3.95 -21.44
N TYR A 240 -10.94 -4.05 -21.49
CA TYR A 240 -10.00 -4.95 -20.81
C TYR A 240 -8.83 -4.20 -20.15
N GLY A 241 -8.06 -4.91 -19.30
CA GLY A 241 -6.74 -4.49 -18.79
C GLY A 241 -5.62 -5.53 -18.93
N GLN A 242 -4.38 -5.06 -18.85
CA GLN A 242 -3.07 -5.77 -18.80
C GLN A 242 -2.21 -5.15 -17.69
N SER A 243 -1.03 -5.63 -17.30
CA SER A 243 -0.28 -5.05 -16.16
C SER A 243 -0.15 -3.53 -16.18
N SER A 244 0.04 -2.85 -17.32
CA SER A 244 0.02 -1.37 -17.38
C SER A 244 -1.36 -0.71 -17.32
N ALA A 245 -2.43 -1.43 -17.64
CA ALA A 245 -3.82 -0.98 -17.54
C ALA A 245 -4.56 -1.54 -16.31
N PHE A 246 -4.03 -2.56 -15.65
CA PHE A 246 -4.32 -3.03 -14.30
C PHE A 246 -3.43 -2.31 -13.30
N ALA A 247 -2.29 -1.76 -13.70
CA ALA A 247 -1.58 -0.72 -12.97
C ALA A 247 -2.09 0.69 -13.26
N GLY A 248 -2.40 1.06 -14.50
CA GLY A 248 -3.58 1.89 -14.77
C GLY A 248 -4.79 1.21 -14.10
N VAL A 249 -6.02 1.69 -14.01
CA VAL A 249 -7.13 0.98 -13.31
C VAL A 249 -6.88 0.40 -11.90
N THR A 250 -6.12 -0.66 -11.62
CA THR A 250 -5.84 -1.05 -10.22
C THR A 250 -4.83 -0.13 -9.55
N ASN A 251 -3.73 0.34 -10.17
CA ASN A 251 -2.88 1.38 -9.54
C ASN A 251 -3.42 2.80 -9.67
N THR A 252 -4.31 3.08 -10.62
CA THR A 252 -4.88 4.43 -10.77
C THR A 252 -6.31 4.55 -10.25
N CYS A 253 -7.14 3.50 -10.21
CA CYS A 253 -8.33 3.49 -9.35
C CYS A 253 -7.93 3.26 -7.89
N LYS A 254 -6.94 2.44 -7.51
CA LYS A 254 -6.53 2.38 -6.09
C LYS A 254 -5.80 3.63 -5.65
N SER A 255 -4.86 4.20 -6.43
CA SER A 255 -4.33 5.54 -6.10
C SER A 255 -5.42 6.62 -6.13
N SER A 256 -6.34 6.62 -7.10
CA SER A 256 -7.45 7.60 -7.11
C SER A 256 -8.38 7.41 -5.90
N LEU A 257 -8.68 6.17 -5.49
CA LEU A 257 -9.48 5.85 -4.31
C LEU A 257 -8.73 6.22 -3.03
N LEU A 258 -7.47 5.84 -2.89
CA LEU A 258 -6.62 6.20 -1.76
C LEU A 258 -6.53 7.72 -1.65
N ARG A 259 -6.15 8.42 -2.74
CA ARG A 259 -6.09 9.89 -2.80
C ARG A 259 -7.43 10.55 -2.51
N CYS A 260 -8.52 9.99 -3.05
CA CYS A 260 -9.89 10.47 -2.82
C CYS A 260 -10.30 10.31 -1.35
N LEU A 261 -9.97 9.17 -0.75
CA LEU A 261 -10.19 8.91 0.68
C LEU A 261 -9.22 9.69 1.57
N GLY A 262 -8.19 10.34 1.01
CA GLY A 262 -7.21 11.14 1.73
C GLY A 262 -5.96 10.37 2.17
N ILE A 263 -5.68 9.19 1.63
CA ILE A 263 -4.44 8.45 1.84
C ILE A 263 -3.44 8.89 0.76
N PRO A 264 -2.27 9.47 1.10
CA PRO A 264 -1.27 9.83 0.11
C PRO A 264 -0.76 8.59 -0.61
N ALA A 265 -0.77 8.62 -1.94
CA ALA A 265 -0.40 7.46 -2.75
C ALA A 265 0.32 7.85 -4.04
N ARG A 266 1.21 7.00 -4.54
CA ARG A 266 1.89 7.17 -5.83
C ARG A 266 2.02 5.85 -6.60
N PRO A 267 1.96 5.87 -7.93
CA PRO A 267 2.31 4.71 -8.75
C PRO A 267 3.83 4.53 -8.82
N VAL A 268 4.29 3.28 -8.86
CA VAL A 268 5.70 2.93 -8.97
C VAL A 268 5.87 1.86 -10.04
N SER A 269 6.80 2.06 -10.97
CA SER A 269 7.13 1.10 -12.02
C SER A 269 8.48 0.43 -11.72
N ASN A 270 8.50 -0.89 -11.66
CA ASN A 270 9.70 -1.72 -11.56
C ASN A 270 10.06 -2.30 -12.93
N PHE A 271 11.31 -2.21 -13.38
CA PHE A 271 11.76 -2.81 -14.63
C PHE A 271 12.50 -4.12 -14.35
N CYS A 272 12.34 -5.09 -15.26
CA CYS A 272 12.79 -6.46 -15.04
C CYS A 272 12.20 -7.04 -13.74
N SER A 273 10.87 -7.15 -13.66
CA SER A 273 10.16 -7.63 -12.46
C SER A 273 10.04 -9.14 -12.47
N ALA A 274 10.46 -9.80 -11.39
CA ALA A 274 10.30 -11.25 -11.20
C ALA A 274 8.91 -11.58 -10.62
N HIS A 275 7.88 -11.26 -11.38
CA HIS A 275 6.49 -11.49 -11.02
C HIS A 275 6.12 -12.98 -11.20
N ASP A 276 5.21 -13.50 -10.37
CA ASP A 276 4.74 -14.90 -10.34
C ASP A 276 5.78 -15.97 -9.93
N THR A 277 6.81 -15.61 -9.17
CA THR A 277 7.88 -16.56 -8.76
C THR A 277 7.55 -17.46 -7.56
N ASP A 278 6.28 -17.60 -7.14
CA ASP A 278 5.88 -18.42 -5.97
C ASP A 278 6.77 -18.18 -4.71
N VAL A 279 7.25 -16.93 -4.51
CA VAL A 279 8.17 -16.51 -3.43
C VAL A 279 9.61 -17.03 -3.57
N TYR A 280 9.93 -17.78 -4.62
CA TYR A 280 11.30 -18.22 -4.88
C TYR A 280 12.19 -17.02 -5.22
N LEU A 281 13.31 -16.89 -4.52
CA LEU A 281 14.36 -15.90 -4.82
C LEU A 281 15.18 -16.22 -6.08
N THR A 282 14.79 -17.28 -6.80
CA THR A 282 15.48 -17.76 -8.00
C THR A 282 14.48 -17.96 -9.12
N THR A 283 14.77 -17.40 -10.29
CA THR A 283 14.03 -17.61 -11.54
C THR A 283 14.83 -18.62 -12.34
N ASP A 284 14.30 -19.83 -12.47
CA ASP A 284 14.99 -20.93 -13.14
C ASP A 284 14.73 -20.90 -14.65
N VAL A 285 15.81 -20.91 -15.44
CA VAL A 285 15.77 -21.03 -16.90
C VAL A 285 16.37 -22.36 -17.32
N TYR A 286 15.53 -23.21 -17.91
CA TYR A 286 15.90 -24.54 -18.38
C TYR A 286 16.30 -24.51 -19.86
N LEU A 287 17.50 -25.01 -20.12
CA LEU A 287 18.13 -25.17 -21.42
C LEU A 287 18.28 -26.67 -21.75
N ASP A 288 18.15 -27.00 -23.03
CA ASP A 288 18.43 -28.34 -23.53
C ASP A 288 19.94 -28.60 -23.70
N GLU A 289 20.29 -29.79 -24.19
CA GLU A 289 21.67 -30.21 -24.42
C GLU A 289 22.42 -29.30 -25.42
N LYS A 290 21.70 -28.55 -26.26
CA LYS A 290 22.21 -27.64 -27.29
C LYS A 290 22.14 -26.16 -26.88
N PHE A 291 21.94 -25.88 -25.59
CA PHE A 291 21.75 -24.53 -25.05
C PHE A 291 20.53 -23.78 -25.62
N GLN A 292 19.51 -24.49 -26.09
CA GLN A 292 18.23 -23.91 -26.52
C GLN A 292 17.22 -23.93 -25.38
N LEU A 293 16.32 -22.95 -25.34
CA LEU A 293 15.29 -22.84 -24.31
C LEU A 293 14.28 -23.99 -24.38
N ILE A 294 13.94 -24.56 -23.23
CA ILE A 294 12.89 -25.56 -23.10
C ILE A 294 11.57 -24.87 -22.76
N ASP A 295 10.78 -24.51 -23.78
CA ASP A 295 9.59 -23.66 -23.65
C ASP A 295 8.57 -24.15 -22.61
N HIS A 296 8.36 -25.46 -22.48
CA HIS A 296 7.35 -26.00 -21.55
C HIS A 296 7.76 -25.94 -20.06
N MET A 297 9.07 -25.76 -19.77
CA MET A 297 9.63 -25.66 -18.43
C MET A 297 9.85 -24.21 -17.98
N ASN A 298 9.96 -23.27 -18.91
CA ASN A 298 10.18 -21.85 -18.65
C ASN A 298 8.84 -21.08 -18.57
N ARG A 299 8.05 -21.34 -17.53
CA ARG A 299 6.68 -20.79 -17.39
C ARG A 299 6.60 -19.40 -16.77
N ASP A 300 7.66 -18.95 -16.11
CA ASP A 300 7.69 -17.70 -15.34
C ASP A 300 8.63 -16.69 -16.02
N PRO A 301 8.14 -15.93 -17.02
CA PRO A 301 8.99 -14.93 -17.68
C PRO A 301 9.24 -13.74 -16.75
N ILE A 302 10.47 -13.22 -16.74
CA ILE A 302 10.76 -11.92 -16.14
C ILE A 302 10.03 -10.85 -16.95
N TRP A 303 9.19 -10.06 -16.28
CA TRP A 303 8.39 -9.03 -16.93
C TRP A 303 9.27 -7.84 -17.28
N ASN A 304 9.14 -7.31 -18.49
CA ASN A 304 9.87 -6.10 -18.92
C ASN A 304 9.72 -4.95 -17.93
N TYR A 305 8.48 -4.78 -17.45
CA TYR A 305 8.15 -3.91 -16.33
C TYR A 305 6.88 -4.41 -15.66
N HIS A 306 6.78 -4.12 -14.37
CA HIS A 306 5.59 -4.26 -13.55
C HIS A 306 5.35 -2.96 -12.80
N VAL A 307 4.12 -2.71 -12.38
CA VAL A 307 3.80 -1.46 -11.70
C VAL A 307 2.87 -1.78 -10.55
N TRP A 308 3.11 -1.18 -9.38
CA TRP A 308 2.27 -1.25 -8.18
C TRP A 308 2.00 0.15 -7.61
N ASN A 309 1.32 0.23 -6.45
CA ASN A 309 1.20 1.46 -5.67
C ASN A 309 2.08 1.46 -4.44
N GLU A 310 2.50 2.65 -4.04
CA GLU A 310 2.87 2.91 -2.67
C GLU A 310 1.81 3.81 -2.01
N ALA A 311 1.45 3.49 -0.76
CA ALA A 311 0.56 4.29 0.08
C ALA A 311 1.32 4.70 1.35
N TRP A 312 1.21 5.98 1.73
CA TRP A 312 1.87 6.50 2.91
C TRP A 312 1.01 6.29 4.16
N MET A 313 1.54 5.54 5.13
CA MET A 313 0.89 5.37 6.44
C MET A 313 1.85 4.84 7.51
N THR A 314 1.50 5.06 8.77
CA THR A 314 2.11 4.38 9.91
C THR A 314 1.66 2.93 10.00
N ARG A 315 2.51 2.05 10.54
CA ARG A 315 2.22 0.62 10.76
C ARG A 315 2.31 0.27 12.25
N PRO A 316 1.28 0.61 13.05
CA PRO A 316 1.28 0.29 14.49
C PRO A 316 1.24 -1.22 14.77
N ASP A 317 0.91 -2.03 13.76
CA ASP A 317 0.97 -3.49 13.79
C ASP A 317 2.39 -4.06 13.61
N LEU A 318 3.38 -3.22 13.24
CA LEU A 318 4.79 -3.59 13.07
C LEU A 318 5.69 -2.87 14.08
N PRO A 319 6.93 -3.33 14.29
CA PRO A 319 7.92 -2.59 15.07
C PRO A 319 8.16 -1.17 14.53
N SER A 320 8.65 -0.28 15.40
CA SER A 320 9.00 1.08 15.01
C SER A 320 10.03 1.08 13.87
N GLY A 321 9.82 1.92 12.87
CA GLY A 321 10.71 2.04 11.69
C GLY A 321 10.13 1.52 10.39
N PHE A 322 9.02 0.77 10.42
CA PHE A 322 8.37 0.23 9.20
C PHE A 322 7.20 1.06 8.66
N GLY A 323 6.96 2.24 9.22
CA GLY A 323 6.02 3.23 8.67
C GLY A 323 6.53 3.88 7.37
N GLY A 324 5.73 4.79 6.82
CA GLY A 324 6.05 5.49 5.57
C GLY A 324 5.44 4.79 4.37
N TRP A 325 6.18 4.64 3.27
CA TRP A 325 5.69 4.02 2.04
C TRP A 325 5.42 2.52 2.19
N GLN A 326 4.18 2.13 1.89
CA GLN A 326 3.72 0.75 1.89
C GLN A 326 3.34 0.33 0.48
N VAL A 327 3.97 -0.72 -0.05
CA VAL A 327 3.62 -1.32 -1.32
C VAL A 327 2.25 -1.98 -1.22
N VAL A 328 1.44 -1.71 -2.23
CA VAL A 328 0.11 -2.29 -2.39
C VAL A 328 -0.01 -2.70 -3.86
N ASP A 329 0.05 -4.01 -4.10
CA ASP A 329 -0.09 -4.57 -5.43
C ASP A 329 -1.44 -5.27 -5.56
N SER A 330 -2.18 -4.83 -6.55
CA SER A 330 -3.54 -5.27 -6.79
C SER A 330 -3.68 -6.07 -8.08
N THR A 331 -2.57 -6.29 -8.79
CA THR A 331 -2.49 -7.25 -9.88
C THR A 331 -2.66 -8.64 -9.28
N PRO A 332 -3.66 -9.44 -9.72
CA PRO A 332 -3.81 -10.79 -9.22
C PRO A 332 -2.58 -11.62 -9.61
N GLN A 333 -1.85 -12.08 -8.60
CA GLN A 333 -0.70 -12.97 -8.79
C GLN A 333 -1.18 -14.42 -8.71
N LEU A 334 -0.67 -15.24 -9.62
CA LEU A 334 -0.93 -16.68 -9.62
C LEU A 334 0.09 -17.32 -8.70
N THR A 335 -0.37 -17.79 -7.54
CA THR A 335 0.45 -18.66 -6.70
C THR A 335 -0.04 -20.11 -6.80
N GLY A 336 0.79 -21.09 -6.48
CA GLY A 336 0.38 -22.50 -6.36
C GLY A 336 -0.80 -22.74 -5.41
N GLN A 337 -1.15 -21.76 -4.56
CA GLN A 337 -2.29 -21.78 -3.62
C GLN A 337 -3.50 -20.94 -4.07
N GLY A 338 -3.46 -20.30 -5.24
CA GLY A 338 -4.57 -19.52 -5.81
C GLY A 338 -4.24 -18.06 -6.12
N PHE A 339 -5.28 -17.28 -6.41
CA PHE A 339 -5.15 -15.85 -6.72
C PHE A 339 -4.81 -15.05 -5.47
N PHE A 340 -3.65 -14.39 -5.48
CA PHE A 340 -3.15 -13.63 -4.34
C PHE A 340 -3.08 -12.13 -4.64
N ARG A 341 -3.25 -11.30 -3.60
CA ARG A 341 -3.06 -9.84 -3.65
C ARG A 341 -2.06 -9.44 -2.58
N CYS A 342 -1.16 -8.52 -2.90
CA CYS A 342 -0.03 -8.19 -2.05
C CYS A 342 -0.18 -6.80 -1.39
N GLY A 343 0.31 -6.68 -0.16
CA GLY A 343 0.28 -5.45 0.63
C GLY A 343 -0.86 -5.30 1.64
N PRO A 344 -0.79 -4.28 2.53
CA PRO A 344 0.27 -3.26 2.59
C PRO A 344 1.60 -3.81 3.14
N THR A 345 2.68 -3.61 2.38
CA THR A 345 4.02 -4.14 2.68
C THR A 345 5.01 -2.99 2.81
N SER A 346 5.72 -2.91 3.94
CA SER A 346 6.66 -1.81 4.17
C SER A 346 7.84 -1.85 3.19
N VAL A 347 8.08 -0.74 2.50
CA VAL A 347 9.25 -0.60 1.61
C VAL A 347 10.55 -0.73 2.41
N ALA A 348 10.58 -0.23 3.65
CA ALA A 348 11.72 -0.40 4.55
C ALA A 348 11.96 -1.87 4.93
N ALA A 349 10.90 -2.67 5.09
CA ALA A 349 11.02 -4.11 5.33
C ALA A 349 11.56 -4.87 4.11
N ILE A 350 11.15 -4.47 2.90
CA ILE A 350 11.69 -5.01 1.65
C ILE A 350 13.19 -4.68 1.55
N ARG A 351 13.58 -3.42 1.77
CA ARG A 351 14.98 -3.00 1.70
C ARG A 351 15.89 -3.75 2.66
N SER A 352 15.45 -3.91 3.90
CA SER A 352 16.19 -4.61 4.96
C SER A 352 16.11 -6.14 4.88
N GLY A 353 15.33 -6.71 3.95
CA GLY A 353 15.20 -8.17 3.80
C GLY A 353 14.49 -8.85 4.97
N GLN A 354 13.68 -8.12 5.75
CA GLN A 354 12.92 -8.67 6.88
C GLN A 354 11.66 -9.41 6.41
N VAL A 355 11.87 -10.50 5.69
CA VAL A 355 10.82 -11.31 5.02
C VAL A 355 9.84 -11.98 5.97
N PHE A 356 10.15 -12.07 7.28
CA PHE A 356 9.23 -12.62 8.29
C PHE A 356 8.10 -11.64 8.69
N LEU A 357 8.20 -10.37 8.32
CA LEU A 357 7.19 -9.36 8.66
C LEU A 357 5.94 -9.47 7.80
N LYS A 358 4.79 -9.13 8.40
CA LYS A 358 3.51 -9.02 7.69
C LYS A 358 3.40 -7.65 6.99
N HIS A 359 2.78 -7.53 5.83
CA HIS A 359 2.14 -8.55 4.99
C HIS A 359 3.02 -8.83 3.78
N HIS A 360 3.15 -10.10 3.37
CA HIS A 360 3.67 -10.50 2.04
C HIS A 360 5.04 -9.92 1.64
N VAL A 361 5.90 -9.59 2.61
CA VAL A 361 7.29 -9.14 2.36
C VAL A 361 8.08 -10.13 1.49
N PRO A 362 8.01 -11.46 1.69
CA PRO A 362 8.78 -12.41 0.89
C PRO A 362 8.51 -12.30 -0.61
N PHE A 363 7.25 -12.09 -0.99
CA PHE A 363 6.84 -12.01 -2.39
C PHE A 363 7.43 -10.76 -3.06
N LEU A 364 7.20 -9.60 -2.47
CA LEU A 364 7.68 -8.34 -3.03
C LEU A 364 9.20 -8.22 -2.96
N PHE A 365 9.84 -8.87 -1.98
CA PHE A 365 11.29 -8.99 -1.94
C PHE A 365 11.82 -9.83 -3.10
N ALA A 366 11.20 -10.98 -3.37
CA ALA A 366 11.56 -11.82 -4.51
C ALA A 366 11.36 -11.09 -5.84
N GLU A 367 10.35 -10.24 -5.95
CA GLU A 367 10.06 -9.47 -7.16
C GLU A 367 11.16 -8.46 -7.54
N VAL A 368 11.90 -7.93 -6.55
CA VAL A 368 12.96 -6.92 -6.76
C VAL A 368 14.39 -7.43 -6.53
N ASN A 369 14.58 -8.60 -5.92
CA ASN A 369 15.91 -9.16 -5.59
C ASN A 369 16.13 -10.60 -6.09
N ASN A 370 15.34 -11.07 -7.05
CA ASN A 370 15.50 -12.39 -7.67
C ASN A 370 16.83 -12.57 -8.43
N ASP A 371 17.48 -13.73 -8.26
CA ASP A 371 18.60 -14.16 -9.09
C ASP A 371 18.11 -15.07 -10.23
N LYS A 372 18.76 -15.01 -11.39
CA LYS A 372 18.41 -15.86 -12.54
C LYS A 372 19.38 -17.03 -12.64
N VAL A 373 18.86 -18.25 -12.58
CA VAL A 373 19.68 -19.47 -12.60
C VAL A 373 19.44 -20.22 -13.90
N TYR A 374 20.51 -20.46 -14.66
CA TYR A 374 20.47 -21.22 -15.89
C TYR A 374 20.82 -22.69 -15.62
N TRP A 375 19.91 -23.58 -15.97
CA TRP A 375 20.01 -25.02 -15.82
C TRP A 375 20.13 -25.68 -17.18
N GLN A 376 21.19 -26.45 -17.43
CA GLN A 376 21.35 -27.22 -18.66
C GLN A 376 21.04 -28.69 -18.44
N ARG A 377 20.24 -29.27 -19.34
CA ARG A 377 20.02 -30.72 -19.39
C ARG A 377 21.30 -31.44 -19.79
N ARG A 378 21.71 -32.38 -18.95
CA ARG A 378 22.84 -33.28 -19.20
C ARG A 378 22.38 -34.53 -19.93
N CYS A 379 23.32 -35.25 -20.53
CA CYS A 379 23.05 -36.50 -21.28
C CYS A 379 22.43 -37.61 -20.42
N ASP A 380 22.52 -37.52 -19.09
CA ASP A 380 21.89 -38.44 -18.13
C ASP A 380 20.42 -38.08 -17.79
N GLY A 381 19.88 -37.01 -18.41
CA GLY A 381 18.53 -36.50 -18.16
C GLY A 381 18.41 -35.59 -16.93
N THR A 382 19.48 -35.39 -16.16
CA THR A 382 19.50 -34.46 -15.01
C THR A 382 19.81 -33.03 -15.44
N PHE A 383 19.54 -32.06 -14.57
CA PHE A 383 19.86 -30.65 -14.80
C PHE A 383 21.04 -30.21 -13.94
N GLY A 384 22.00 -29.52 -14.56
CA GLY A 384 23.10 -28.88 -13.86
C GLY A 384 23.07 -27.37 -14.02
N VAL A 385 23.40 -26.62 -12.97
CA VAL A 385 23.59 -25.16 -13.05
C VAL A 385 24.79 -24.86 -13.94
N VAL A 386 24.58 -24.04 -14.96
CA VAL A 386 25.65 -23.58 -15.88
C VAL A 386 26.02 -22.13 -15.64
N HIS A 387 25.06 -21.30 -15.21
CA HIS A 387 25.29 -19.89 -14.96
C HIS A 387 24.29 -19.36 -13.93
N ILE A 388 24.75 -18.46 -13.06
CA ILE A 388 23.90 -17.70 -12.15
C ILE A 388 24.14 -16.23 -12.49
N GLU A 389 23.12 -15.58 -13.02
CA GLU A 389 23.13 -14.16 -13.31
C GLU A 389 22.51 -13.44 -12.10
N LYS A 390 23.33 -12.69 -11.39
CA LYS A 390 22.93 -11.86 -10.25
C LYS A 390 22.57 -10.45 -10.70
N ASP A 391 21.75 -9.76 -9.93
CA ASP A 391 21.29 -8.39 -10.22
C ASP A 391 20.58 -8.27 -11.58
N VAL A 392 19.72 -9.24 -11.91
CA VAL A 392 18.95 -9.23 -13.17
C VAL A 392 17.64 -8.47 -13.04
N VAL A 393 17.10 -8.39 -11.82
CA VAL A 393 15.74 -7.92 -11.56
C VAL A 393 15.73 -6.70 -10.65
N GLY A 394 14.60 -5.99 -10.62
CA GLY A 394 14.43 -4.86 -9.70
C GLY A 394 15.18 -3.60 -10.14
N HIS A 395 15.12 -3.24 -11.42
CA HIS A 395 15.90 -2.14 -11.99
C HIS A 395 15.06 -0.88 -12.24
N CYS A 396 15.73 0.27 -12.16
CA CYS A 396 15.17 1.59 -12.48
C CYS A 396 13.77 1.82 -11.89
N ILE A 397 13.56 1.47 -10.62
CA ILE A 397 12.26 1.57 -9.96
C ILE A 397 11.88 3.04 -9.94
N SER A 398 10.80 3.40 -10.63
CA SER A 398 10.53 4.78 -11.05
C SER A 398 9.19 5.28 -10.57
N THR A 399 9.16 6.54 -10.13
CA THR A 399 7.93 7.28 -9.85
C THR A 399 8.03 8.72 -10.35
N LYS A 400 6.90 9.42 -10.39
CA LYS A 400 6.84 10.83 -10.82
C LYS A 400 7.45 11.73 -9.74
N ALA A 401 8.23 12.72 -10.18
CA ALA A 401 8.76 13.76 -9.31
C ALA A 401 7.64 14.64 -8.71
N ILE A 402 7.91 15.13 -7.50
CA ILE A 402 7.05 16.13 -6.84
C ILE A 402 7.12 17.43 -7.66
N GLY A 403 5.96 17.96 -8.04
CA GLY A 403 5.87 19.26 -8.73
C GLY A 403 6.40 19.30 -10.17
N SER A 404 6.85 18.18 -10.74
CA SER A 404 7.29 18.12 -12.14
C SER A 404 6.92 16.80 -12.83
N ASP A 405 7.03 16.78 -14.15
CA ASP A 405 6.79 15.58 -14.98
C ASP A 405 8.02 14.67 -15.12
N GLN A 406 9.10 14.99 -14.42
CA GLN A 406 10.35 14.24 -14.47
C GLN A 406 10.24 12.90 -13.73
N ARG A 407 11.04 11.94 -14.19
CA ARG A 407 11.20 10.63 -13.54
C ARG A 407 12.12 10.77 -12.34
N VAL A 408 11.73 10.17 -11.21
CA VAL A 408 12.59 9.95 -10.05
C VAL A 408 12.87 8.46 -9.93
N ASP A 409 14.14 8.12 -9.80
CA ASP A 409 14.58 6.77 -9.52
C ASP A 409 14.61 6.52 -8.00
N ILE A 410 13.84 5.53 -7.56
CA ILE A 410 13.66 5.13 -6.16
C ILE A 410 14.17 3.72 -5.90
N THR A 411 15.00 3.14 -6.78
CA THR A 411 15.57 1.79 -6.58
C THR A 411 16.29 1.65 -5.23
N HIS A 412 17.00 2.70 -4.80
CA HIS A 412 17.71 2.75 -3.53
C HIS A 412 16.80 2.62 -2.29
N LEU A 413 15.49 2.83 -2.44
CA LEU A 413 14.51 2.60 -1.37
C LEU A 413 14.13 1.13 -1.24
N TYR A 414 14.32 0.33 -2.29
CA TYR A 414 13.92 -1.08 -2.36
C TYR A 414 15.08 -2.05 -2.19
N LYS A 415 16.27 -1.69 -2.67
CA LYS A 415 17.48 -2.50 -2.56
C LYS A 415 18.69 -1.65 -2.20
N HIS A 416 19.64 -2.27 -1.51
CA HIS A 416 20.95 -1.65 -1.30
C HIS A 416 21.74 -1.65 -2.62
N PRO A 417 22.67 -0.70 -2.80
CA PRO A 417 23.58 -0.76 -3.94
C PRO A 417 24.27 -2.12 -3.96
N PHE A 418 24.31 -2.76 -5.13
CA PHE A 418 25.01 -4.01 -5.28
C PHE A 418 26.48 -3.79 -4.94
N ALA A 419 26.92 -4.30 -3.79
CA ALA A 419 28.32 -4.35 -3.47
C ALA A 419 28.96 -5.36 -4.42
N LEU A 420 29.51 -4.86 -5.53
CA LEU A 420 30.66 -5.52 -6.11
C LEU A 420 31.66 -5.67 -4.97
N ASN A 421 31.92 -6.90 -4.54
CA ASN A 421 33.10 -7.21 -3.74
C ASN A 421 34.34 -6.94 -4.60
N THR A 422 34.60 -5.68 -4.95
CA THR A 422 35.97 -5.19 -5.06
C THR A 422 36.44 -5.07 -3.62
N LEU A 423 37.21 -6.06 -3.19
CA LEU A 423 38.17 -5.92 -2.10
C LEU A 423 39.11 -4.76 -2.46
N ASN A 424 38.67 -3.53 -2.26
CA ASN A 424 39.56 -2.39 -2.18
C ASN A 424 40.13 -2.42 -0.77
N HIS A 425 41.36 -2.91 -0.70
CA HIS A 425 42.27 -2.64 0.41
C HIS A 425 42.25 -1.14 0.73
N GLY A 426 41.64 -0.78 1.85
CA GLY A 426 41.55 0.60 2.34
C GLY A 426 41.17 0.57 3.80
N ALA A 427 42.17 0.82 4.65
CA ALA A 427 42.15 0.75 6.09
C ALA A 427 41.04 1.59 6.74
N TYR A 428 40.36 1.01 7.74
CA TYR A 428 39.85 1.74 8.90
C TYR A 428 39.94 0.84 10.14
N GLU A 429 40.91 1.16 10.99
CA GLU A 429 40.95 0.78 12.40
C GLU A 429 39.86 1.54 13.17
N ASN A 430 39.16 0.85 14.08
CA ASN A 430 38.93 1.27 15.47
C ASN A 430 37.87 0.38 16.15
N ASP A 431 38.37 -0.49 17.03
CA ASP A 431 38.01 -0.73 18.43
C ASP A 431 36.55 -0.64 18.92
N GLU A 432 36.15 -1.77 19.53
CA GLU A 432 35.23 -2.00 20.67
C GLU A 432 33.74 -1.60 20.50
N VAL A 433 32.72 -2.41 20.83
CA VAL A 433 32.46 -3.13 22.09
C VAL A 433 31.59 -4.36 21.79
N TRP A 434 32.02 -5.55 22.24
CA TRP A 434 31.18 -6.75 22.31
C TRP A 434 30.72 -6.94 23.76
N CYS A 435 29.40 -6.98 23.99
CA CYS A 435 28.83 -7.52 25.22
C CYS A 435 28.11 -8.85 24.91
N PRO A 436 28.43 -9.95 25.62
CA PRO A 436 28.10 -11.31 25.21
C PRO A 436 26.86 -11.83 25.93
N SER A 437 26.03 -12.63 25.24
CA SER A 437 25.14 -13.55 25.94
C SER A 437 24.83 -14.79 25.09
N VAL A 438 25.50 -15.87 25.50
CA VAL A 438 25.13 -17.29 25.47
C VAL A 438 25.17 -18.02 24.11
N ILE A 439 26.32 -18.65 23.84
CA ILE A 439 26.45 -19.80 22.93
C ILE A 439 27.13 -20.94 23.70
N ASN A 440 26.55 -22.14 23.66
CA ASN A 440 27.27 -23.41 23.80
C ASN A 440 26.49 -24.52 23.04
N PRO A 441 27.14 -25.56 22.50
CA PRO A 441 27.26 -25.73 21.05
C PRO A 441 26.79 -27.10 20.54
N SER A 442 26.99 -27.30 19.22
CA SER A 442 27.30 -28.57 18.50
C SER A 442 26.22 -29.20 17.61
N LEU A 443 26.47 -29.13 16.28
CA LEU A 443 26.55 -30.27 15.35
C LEU A 443 27.30 -29.85 14.06
N LYS A 444 28.19 -30.70 13.52
CA LYS A 444 28.98 -30.47 12.29
C LYS A 444 28.21 -30.91 11.04
N ILE A 445 28.34 -30.18 9.92
CA ILE A 445 28.01 -30.67 8.58
C ILE A 445 29.23 -30.45 7.67
N PRO A 446 29.64 -31.41 6.81
CA PRO A 446 30.92 -31.36 6.11
C PRO A 446 30.88 -30.37 4.94
N SER A 447 31.97 -29.60 4.80
CA SER A 447 32.26 -28.77 3.64
C SER A 447 32.68 -29.63 2.44
N ILE A 448 32.01 -29.49 1.29
CA ILE A 448 32.56 -29.87 -0.01
C ILE A 448 32.66 -28.57 -0.83
N PHE A 449 33.80 -27.91 -0.73
CA PHE A 449 34.32 -26.99 -1.74
C PHE A 449 35.80 -27.31 -1.89
N ASN A 450 36.12 -28.16 -2.86
CA ASN A 450 37.48 -28.31 -3.35
C ASN A 450 37.65 -27.26 -4.45
N ASP A 451 38.38 -26.19 -4.16
CA ASP A 451 39.26 -25.55 -5.13
C ASP A 451 40.36 -24.82 -4.37
N GLN A 452 41.59 -25.30 -4.54
CA GLN A 452 42.79 -24.72 -3.98
C GLN A 452 43.12 -23.41 -4.73
N VAL A 453 42.88 -22.27 -4.10
CA VAL A 453 43.58 -21.02 -4.42
C VAL A 453 44.53 -20.72 -3.27
N LEU A 454 45.83 -20.85 -3.55
CA LEU A 454 46.93 -20.50 -2.65
C LEU A 454 46.90 -18.99 -2.33
N LEU A 455 46.25 -18.61 -1.23
CA LEU A 455 46.33 -17.25 -0.66
C LEU A 455 47.13 -17.29 0.65
N ARG A 456 48.25 -16.56 0.65
CA ARG A 456 49.12 -16.35 1.81
C ARG A 456 48.46 -15.40 2.82
N ARG A 457 47.51 -15.91 3.62
CA ARG A 457 47.13 -15.49 5.01
C ARG A 457 45.80 -16.15 5.37
N PRO A 458 45.58 -16.60 6.61
CA PRO A 458 44.37 -17.35 6.98
C PRO A 458 43.15 -16.42 6.95
N LEU A 459 42.19 -16.71 6.07
CA LEU A 459 40.83 -16.18 6.17
C LEU A 459 40.24 -16.65 7.50
N LEU A 460 39.82 -15.72 8.34
CA LEU A 460 39.13 -16.01 9.60
C LEU A 460 37.66 -16.34 9.28
N TRP A 461 37.36 -17.64 9.14
CA TRP A 461 36.00 -18.11 8.91
C TRP A 461 35.22 -18.04 10.22
N LYS A 462 34.14 -17.25 10.26
CA LYS A 462 33.20 -17.22 11.38
C LYS A 462 31.96 -18.03 10.99
N CYS A 463 31.80 -19.22 11.57
CA CYS A 463 30.64 -20.07 11.35
C CYS A 463 29.59 -19.77 12.44
N LEU A 464 28.38 -19.39 12.02
CA LEU A 464 27.22 -19.27 12.90
C LEU A 464 26.35 -20.51 12.70
N THR A 465 25.86 -21.12 13.78
CA THR A 465 25.03 -22.32 13.73
C THR A 465 23.76 -22.12 14.53
N GLU A 466 22.62 -22.23 13.86
CA GLU A 466 21.28 -22.14 14.45
C GLU A 466 20.56 -23.48 14.34
N LYS A 467 19.81 -23.87 15.37
CA LYS A 467 19.03 -25.11 15.38
C LYS A 467 17.54 -24.78 15.35
N PHE A 468 16.80 -25.40 14.45
CA PHE A 468 15.34 -25.33 14.42
C PHE A 468 14.77 -26.74 14.27
N ILE A 469 13.58 -26.96 14.86
CA ILE A 469 12.84 -28.21 14.72
C ILE A 469 11.74 -27.95 13.69
N PRO A 470 11.81 -28.56 12.49
CA PRO A 470 10.79 -28.35 11.47
C PRO A 470 9.44 -28.92 11.91
N MET A 471 8.39 -28.10 11.83
CA MET A 471 7.02 -28.50 12.24
C MET A 471 6.26 -29.26 11.15
N CYS A 472 6.72 -29.19 9.89
CA CYS A 472 6.04 -29.78 8.74
C CYS A 472 6.99 -30.75 8.00
N HIS A 473 6.49 -31.94 7.66
CA HIS A 473 7.22 -32.92 6.84
C HIS A 473 7.16 -32.56 5.34
N GLY A 474 8.11 -33.07 4.55
CA GLY A 474 8.18 -32.88 3.10
C GLY A 474 9.38 -32.06 2.62
N PRO A 475 9.46 -31.78 1.30
CA PRO A 475 10.48 -30.90 0.73
C PRO A 475 10.27 -29.47 1.20
N GLN A 476 11.31 -28.86 1.74
CA GLN A 476 11.33 -27.51 2.30
C GLN A 476 12.54 -26.75 1.77
N LYS A 477 12.38 -25.47 1.44
CA LYS A 477 13.48 -24.57 1.08
C LYS A 477 13.80 -23.70 2.28
N LEU A 478 14.96 -23.93 2.89
CA LEU A 478 15.45 -23.06 3.96
C LEU A 478 16.03 -21.80 3.36
N LEU A 479 15.66 -20.66 3.93
CA LEU A 479 16.28 -19.38 3.66
C LEU A 479 17.05 -18.94 4.91
N ALA A 480 18.35 -18.79 4.78
CA ALA A 480 19.19 -18.14 5.77
C ALA A 480 19.45 -16.71 5.30
N SER A 481 19.11 -15.74 6.14
CA SER A 481 19.43 -14.33 5.92
C SER A 481 20.45 -13.90 6.95
N PHE A 482 21.56 -13.33 6.51
CA PHE A 482 22.55 -12.70 7.38
C PHE A 482 22.38 -11.19 7.26
N ASP A 483 21.96 -10.57 8.36
CA ASP A 483 21.78 -9.13 8.47
C ASP A 483 22.84 -8.56 9.42
N CYS A 484 23.76 -7.78 8.88
CA CYS A 484 24.79 -7.08 9.62
C CYS A 484 24.97 -5.67 9.01
N PRO A 485 25.25 -4.62 9.82
CA PRO A 485 25.50 -3.27 9.29
C PRO A 485 26.56 -3.19 8.19
N GLN A 486 27.48 -4.16 8.16
CA GLN A 486 28.61 -4.24 7.21
C GLN A 486 28.32 -5.18 6.02
N LEU A 487 27.33 -6.08 6.14
CA LEU A 487 26.96 -7.09 5.15
C LEU A 487 25.43 -7.20 5.13
N THR A 488 24.79 -6.31 4.36
CA THR A 488 23.35 -6.34 4.15
C THR A 488 23.00 -7.21 2.95
N GLN A 489 21.84 -7.88 2.98
CA GLN A 489 21.30 -8.68 1.87
C GLN A 489 22.11 -9.95 1.51
N VAL A 490 22.83 -10.54 2.49
CA VAL A 490 23.48 -11.83 2.29
C VAL A 490 22.47 -12.93 2.60
N HIS A 491 21.98 -13.58 1.55
CA HIS A 491 21.04 -14.69 1.68
C HIS A 491 21.64 -15.98 1.13
N GLY A 492 21.37 -17.09 1.81
CA GLY A 492 21.67 -18.43 1.35
C GLY A 492 20.39 -19.26 1.40
N PHE A 493 20.21 -20.16 0.43
CA PHE A 493 19.12 -21.12 0.48
C PHE A 493 19.63 -22.54 0.37
N SER A 494 18.89 -23.47 0.98
CA SER A 494 19.15 -24.89 0.86
C SER A 494 17.85 -25.65 0.77
N ASN A 495 17.77 -26.56 -0.18
CA ASN A 495 16.63 -27.48 -0.28
C ASN A 495 16.90 -28.65 0.67
N ILE A 496 15.98 -28.87 1.61
CA ILE A 496 16.03 -29.98 2.55
C ILE A 496 14.75 -30.81 2.45
N VAL A 497 14.84 -32.09 2.80
CA VAL A 497 13.66 -32.95 2.91
C VAL A 497 13.48 -33.30 4.38
N VAL A 498 12.43 -32.76 4.99
CA VAL A 498 12.08 -33.05 6.39
C VAL A 498 11.33 -34.38 6.40
N LYS A 499 11.99 -35.42 6.93
CA LYS A 499 11.36 -36.73 7.11
C LYS A 499 10.31 -36.65 8.21
N GLN A 500 9.19 -37.34 8.02
CA GLN A 500 8.18 -37.49 9.06
C GLN A 500 8.80 -38.29 10.22
N HIS A 501 8.74 -37.74 11.44
CA HIS A 501 9.10 -38.51 12.63
C HIS A 501 8.03 -39.60 12.81
N CYS A 502 8.44 -40.86 12.73
CA CYS A 502 7.65 -42.01 13.19
C CYS A 502 7.60 -42.03 14.71
#